data_AF-K2NUB5-F1
#
_entry.id   AF-K2NUB5-F1
#
_cell.length_a   1.000
_cell.length_b   1.000
_cell.length_c   1.000
_cell.angle_alpha   90.00
_cell.angle_beta   90.00
_cell.angle_gamma   90.00
#
_symmetry.space_group_name_H-M   'P 1'
#
loop_
_entity.id
_entity.type
_entity.pdbx_description
1 polymer ?
#
loop_
_entity_poly.entity_id
_entity_poly.type
_entity_poly.pdbx_seq_one_letter_code
_entity_poly.pdbx_strand_id
1 'polypeptide(L)'
;MDRHSILFYQINSHDYPLFMQCERSSEQPGAILMESRVFQGIRYTVSFGYLLSILYFYGYHRPRLPFADRPLARLHHYFYPSAGYSTPVGISIGLAYACFYDGHVACSEENVTREAKRERDRAVISWKQHMQKQKEEEETARKRRSWWSFPIFSKAPASDCRTSYEEFLDRNGVVSVGRQAVEVEDPSFYQLYSKQQVDALVSAAMKLRQSPDEQRWLRTASRLGSYGILGMLLTWNSGGMFFRLFMGLGLGVVSAGLISGVKWDS
;
A
#
# COMPACT_ATOMS: atom_id res chain seq x y z
N MET A 1 -24.55 9.57 -17.62
CA MET A 1 -23.33 10.28 -17.21
C MET A 1 -22.37 9.24 -16.70
N ASP A 2 -21.45 8.84 -17.57
CA ASP A 2 -20.55 7.72 -17.32
C ASP A 2 -19.57 8.13 -16.23
N ARG A 3 -19.77 7.61 -15.02
CA ARG A 3 -18.81 7.71 -13.93
C ARG A 3 -17.54 6.98 -14.37
N HIS A 4 -16.65 7.68 -15.06
CA HIS A 4 -15.25 7.28 -15.11
C HIS A 4 -14.81 7.17 -13.65
N SER A 5 -14.49 5.95 -13.22
CA SER A 5 -14.08 5.65 -11.85
C SER A 5 -13.13 6.73 -11.33
N ILE A 6 -13.31 7.18 -10.09
CA ILE A 6 -12.45 8.18 -9.45
C ILE A 6 -10.96 7.79 -9.51
N LEU A 7 -10.66 6.50 -9.75
CA LEU A 7 -9.31 6.00 -9.96
C LEU A 7 -8.59 6.57 -11.19
N PHE A 8 -9.33 6.96 -12.23
CA PHE A 8 -8.76 7.57 -13.45
C PHE A 8 -8.82 9.09 -13.44
N TYR A 9 -9.31 9.67 -12.35
CA TYR A 9 -9.42 11.11 -12.19
C TYR A 9 -8.01 11.72 -12.11
N GLN A 10 -7.76 12.70 -12.97
CA GLN A 10 -6.54 13.51 -12.92
C GLN A 10 -6.72 14.55 -11.82
N ILE A 11 -5.69 14.81 -11.02
CA ILE A 11 -5.67 15.84 -9.98
C ILE A 11 -4.90 17.07 -10.47
N ASN A 12 -5.30 18.26 -9.99
CA ASN A 12 -4.52 19.47 -10.21
C ASN A 12 -3.24 19.41 -9.37
N SER A 13 -2.09 19.50 -10.02
CA SER A 13 -0.77 19.42 -9.37
C SER A 13 -0.53 20.57 -8.38
N HIS A 14 -1.15 21.73 -8.59
CA HIS A 14 -1.03 22.90 -7.71
C HIS A 14 -1.73 22.72 -6.36
N ASP A 15 -2.84 21.98 -6.31
CA ASP A 15 -3.56 21.70 -5.07
C ASP A 15 -2.85 20.65 -4.19
N TYR A 16 -1.92 19.86 -4.78
CA TYR A 16 -1.24 18.74 -4.13
C TYR A 16 0.31 18.72 -4.36
N PRO A 17 1.04 19.78 -3.97
CA PRO A 17 2.47 19.91 -4.26
C PRO A 17 3.33 18.86 -3.56
N LEU A 18 2.99 18.44 -2.33
CA LEU A 18 3.76 17.43 -1.59
C LEU A 18 3.59 16.04 -2.20
N PHE A 19 2.40 15.76 -2.76
CA PHE A 19 2.18 14.52 -3.49
C PHE A 19 3.03 14.48 -4.76
N MET A 20 3.09 15.59 -5.50
CA MET A 20 3.89 15.69 -6.73
C MET A 20 5.40 15.60 -6.47
N GLN A 21 5.88 16.06 -5.31
CA GLN A 21 7.28 15.91 -4.90
C GLN A 21 7.68 14.45 -4.62
N CYS A 22 6.73 13.53 -4.44
CA CYS A 22 7.04 12.12 -4.20
C CYS A 22 7.59 11.45 -5.47
N GLU A 23 8.64 10.64 -5.33
CA GLU A 23 9.22 9.86 -6.43
C GLU A 23 8.14 9.02 -7.14
N ARG A 24 8.11 9.05 -8.49
CA ARG A 24 7.16 8.32 -9.34
C ARG A 24 5.70 8.79 -9.21
N SER A 25 5.44 10.02 -8.77
CA SER A 25 4.08 10.63 -8.73
C SER A 25 3.47 10.69 -10.14
N SER A 26 2.16 10.51 -10.21
CA SER A 26 1.36 10.69 -11.42
C SER A 26 0.17 11.56 -11.09
N GLU A 27 -0.26 12.37 -12.05
CA GLU A 27 -1.48 13.17 -11.94
C GLU A 27 -2.73 12.31 -11.72
N GLN A 28 -2.65 10.99 -11.89
CA GLN A 28 -3.70 10.04 -11.56
C GLN A 28 -3.33 9.25 -10.29
N PRO A 29 -3.72 9.70 -9.09
CA PRO A 29 -3.41 9.00 -7.84
C PRO A 29 -4.02 7.58 -7.80
N GLY A 30 -5.17 7.38 -8.45
CA GLY A 30 -5.81 6.07 -8.51
C GLY A 30 -5.06 5.04 -9.36
N ALA A 31 -4.28 5.47 -10.37
CA ALA A 31 -3.43 4.55 -11.13
C ALA A 31 -2.36 3.89 -10.23
N ILE A 32 -1.78 4.67 -9.32
CA ILE A 32 -0.80 4.18 -8.34
C ILE A 32 -1.43 3.17 -7.38
N LEU A 33 -2.66 3.45 -6.92
CA LEU A 33 -3.40 2.51 -6.08
C LEU A 33 -3.73 1.22 -6.83
N MET A 34 -4.21 1.32 -8.07
CA MET A 34 -4.50 0.17 -8.92
C MET A 34 -3.26 -0.70 -9.15
N GLU A 35 -2.12 -0.08 -9.49
CA GLU A 35 -0.83 -0.78 -9.63
C GLU A 35 -0.50 -1.56 -8.34
N SER A 36 -0.60 -0.90 -7.19
CA SER A 36 -0.30 -1.56 -5.92
C SER A 36 -1.24 -2.72 -5.60
N ARG A 37 -2.56 -2.54 -5.79
CA ARG A 37 -3.55 -3.61 -5.56
C ARG A 37 -3.35 -4.78 -6.51
N VAL A 38 -2.94 -4.53 -7.75
CA VAL A 38 -2.57 -5.59 -8.70
C VAL A 38 -1.40 -6.39 -8.17
N PHE A 39 -0.31 -5.74 -7.74
CA PHE A 39 0.84 -6.45 -7.17
C PHE A 39 0.51 -7.18 -5.87
N GLN A 40 -0.34 -6.63 -5.01
CA GLN A 40 -0.86 -7.32 -3.83
C GLN A 40 -1.69 -8.55 -4.22
N GLY A 41 -2.59 -8.43 -5.20
CA GLY A 41 -3.37 -9.53 -5.74
C GLY A 41 -2.48 -10.66 -6.26
N ILE A 42 -1.49 -10.33 -7.08
CA ILE A 42 -0.49 -11.28 -7.58
C ILE A 42 0.25 -11.95 -6.42
N ARG A 43 0.69 -11.20 -5.40
CA ARG A 43 1.40 -11.74 -4.24
C ARG A 43 0.60 -12.87 -3.57
N TYR A 44 -0.69 -12.66 -3.32
CA TYR A 44 -1.52 -13.65 -2.65
C TYR A 44 -1.92 -14.81 -3.56
N THR A 45 -2.37 -14.55 -4.79
CA THR A 45 -2.87 -15.60 -5.66
C THR A 45 -1.77 -16.53 -6.15
N VAL A 46 -0.57 -16.01 -6.41
CA VAL A 46 0.58 -16.82 -6.83
C VAL A 46 1.03 -17.74 -5.70
N SER A 47 1.20 -17.21 -4.49
CA SER A 47 1.55 -18.04 -3.32
C SER A 47 0.50 -19.12 -3.07
N PHE A 48 -0.79 -18.78 -3.16
CA PHE A 48 -1.87 -19.73 -3.00
C PHE A 48 -1.90 -20.79 -4.12
N GLY A 49 -1.67 -20.38 -5.37
CA GLY A 49 -1.59 -21.29 -6.52
C GLY A 49 -0.45 -22.31 -6.39
N TYR A 50 0.70 -21.88 -5.89
CA TYR A 50 1.80 -22.80 -5.58
C TYR A 50 1.44 -23.78 -4.46
N LEU A 51 0.84 -23.30 -3.37
CA LEU A 51 0.39 -24.16 -2.28
C LEU A 51 -0.64 -25.20 -2.74
N LEU A 52 -1.64 -24.78 -3.52
CA LEU A 52 -2.62 -25.70 -4.13
C LEU A 52 -1.95 -26.73 -5.04
N SER A 53 -0.88 -26.37 -5.75
CA SER A 53 -0.16 -27.30 -6.63
C SER A 53 0.57 -28.39 -5.84
N ILE A 54 1.13 -28.04 -4.68
CA ILE A 54 1.74 -29.01 -3.76
C ILE A 54 0.66 -29.97 -3.23
N LEU A 55 -0.46 -29.41 -2.77
CA LEU A 55 -1.59 -30.21 -2.25
C LEU A 55 -2.17 -31.14 -3.32
N TYR A 56 -2.36 -30.63 -4.54
CA TYR A 56 -2.83 -31.43 -5.67
C TYR A 56 -1.82 -32.54 -6.02
N PHE A 57 -0.53 -32.22 -6.10
CA PHE A 57 0.48 -33.20 -6.47
C PHE A 57 0.59 -34.33 -5.45
N TYR A 58 0.75 -34.01 -4.16
CA TYR A 58 0.96 -35.02 -3.13
C TYR A 58 -0.34 -35.68 -2.64
N GLY A 59 -1.42 -34.93 -2.56
CA GLY A 59 -2.71 -35.42 -2.04
C GLY A 59 -3.56 -36.11 -3.09
N TYR A 60 -3.48 -35.70 -4.36
CA TYR A 60 -4.39 -36.18 -5.41
C TYR A 60 -3.68 -36.95 -6.53
N HIS A 61 -2.61 -36.40 -7.10
CA HIS A 61 -1.98 -36.91 -8.32
C HIS A 61 -1.02 -38.08 -8.05
N ARG A 62 -0.01 -37.89 -7.19
CA ARG A 62 1.02 -38.89 -6.89
C ARG A 62 0.47 -40.21 -6.32
N PRO A 63 -0.56 -40.22 -5.43
CA PRO A 63 -1.11 -41.46 -4.92
C PRO A 63 -1.83 -42.29 -5.98
N ARG A 64 -2.44 -41.63 -6.98
CA ARG A 64 -3.17 -42.28 -8.08
C ARG A 64 -2.27 -42.81 -9.20
N LEU A 65 -1.00 -42.41 -9.23
CA LEU A 65 -0.05 -42.94 -10.21
C LEU A 65 0.35 -44.39 -9.86
N PRO A 66 0.53 -45.26 -10.88
CA PRO A 66 1.15 -46.56 -10.71
C PRO A 66 2.50 -46.45 -9.99
N PHE A 67 2.83 -47.42 -9.13
CA PHE A 67 4.06 -47.37 -8.34
C PHE A 67 5.33 -47.18 -9.19
N ALA A 68 5.35 -47.72 -10.41
CA ALA A 68 6.46 -47.58 -11.36
C ALA A 68 6.64 -46.15 -11.89
N ASP A 69 5.56 -45.36 -11.96
CA ASP A 69 5.57 -44.01 -12.56
C ASP A 69 5.76 -42.89 -11.52
N ARG A 70 5.56 -43.20 -10.24
CA ARG A 70 5.78 -42.25 -9.13
C ARG A 70 7.17 -41.59 -9.10
N PRO A 71 8.29 -42.26 -9.44
CA PRO A 71 9.61 -41.60 -9.49
C PRO A 71 9.79 -40.73 -10.75
N LEU A 72 9.01 -40.96 -11.81
CA LEU A 72 9.05 -40.17 -13.04
C LEU A 72 8.25 -38.87 -12.94
N ALA A 73 7.21 -38.85 -12.10
CA ALA A 73 6.39 -37.67 -11.86
C ALA A 73 7.16 -36.61 -11.04
N ARG A 74 7.46 -35.47 -11.68
CA ARG A 74 8.16 -34.35 -11.04
C ARG A 74 7.20 -33.22 -10.69
N LEU A 75 7.27 -32.77 -9.43
CA LEU A 75 6.42 -31.69 -8.88
C LEU A 75 6.48 -30.39 -9.71
N HIS A 76 7.65 -30.06 -10.27
CA HIS A 76 7.82 -28.81 -11.02
C HIS A 76 6.94 -28.72 -12.26
N HIS A 77 6.50 -29.83 -12.86
CA HIS A 77 5.56 -29.79 -13.99
C HIS A 77 4.19 -29.19 -13.62
N TYR A 78 3.85 -29.18 -12.33
CA TYR A 78 2.59 -28.63 -11.82
C TYR A 78 2.72 -27.19 -11.30
N PHE A 79 3.93 -26.75 -10.96
CA PHE A 79 4.19 -25.37 -10.52
C PHE A 79 4.15 -24.34 -11.65
N TYR A 80 4.55 -24.71 -12.87
CA TYR A 80 4.55 -23.76 -13.99
C TYR A 80 3.14 -23.37 -14.46
N PRO A 81 2.20 -24.32 -14.66
CA PRO A 81 0.81 -23.98 -14.96
C PRO A 81 0.17 -23.14 -13.85
N SER A 82 0.44 -23.47 -12.58
CA SER A 82 -0.18 -22.75 -11.47
C SER A 82 0.23 -21.29 -11.42
N ALA A 83 1.51 -20.99 -11.60
CA ALA A 83 2.02 -19.62 -11.65
C ALA A 83 1.45 -18.83 -12.84
N GLY A 84 1.42 -19.48 -14.01
CA GLY A 84 0.92 -18.92 -15.26
C GLY A 84 -0.57 -18.55 -15.20
N TYR A 85 -1.39 -19.36 -14.52
CA TYR A 85 -2.83 -19.06 -14.33
C TYR A 85 -3.11 -18.18 -13.11
N SER A 86 -2.36 -18.32 -12.01
CA SER A 86 -2.59 -17.54 -10.79
C SER A 86 -2.28 -16.07 -10.96
N THR A 87 -1.35 -15.72 -11.86
CA THR A 87 -0.94 -14.34 -12.09
C THR A 87 -2.04 -13.50 -12.75
N PRO A 88 -2.64 -13.89 -13.90
CA PRO A 88 -3.76 -13.15 -14.49
C PRO A 88 -4.99 -13.12 -13.57
N VAL A 89 -5.22 -14.18 -12.78
CA VAL A 89 -6.25 -14.20 -11.72
C VAL A 89 -5.94 -13.15 -10.64
N GLY A 90 -4.69 -13.06 -10.18
CA GLY A 90 -4.24 -12.06 -9.21
C GLY A 90 -4.38 -10.62 -9.72
N ILE A 91 -4.02 -10.38 -10.98
CA ILE A 91 -4.22 -9.09 -11.64
C ILE A 91 -5.72 -8.74 -11.65
N SER A 92 -6.57 -9.68 -12.08
CA SER A 92 -8.01 -9.47 -12.18
C SER A 92 -8.65 -9.17 -10.83
N ILE A 93 -8.28 -9.93 -9.79
CA ILE A 93 -8.77 -9.73 -8.42
C ILE A 93 -8.26 -8.39 -7.87
N GLY A 94 -7.00 -8.04 -8.08
CA GLY A 94 -6.43 -6.77 -7.64
C GLY A 94 -7.09 -5.57 -8.30
N LEU A 95 -7.34 -5.62 -9.61
CA LEU A 95 -8.08 -4.60 -10.34
C LEU A 95 -9.53 -4.49 -9.87
N ALA A 96 -10.23 -5.63 -9.72
CA ALA A 96 -11.59 -5.65 -9.22
C ALA A 96 -11.68 -5.06 -7.81
N TYR A 97 -10.73 -5.39 -6.93
CA TYR A 97 -10.64 -4.83 -5.59
C TYR A 97 -10.39 -3.32 -5.62
N ALA A 98 -9.45 -2.84 -6.45
CA ALA A 98 -9.21 -1.40 -6.60
C ALA A 98 -10.47 -0.68 -7.09
N CYS A 99 -11.09 -1.16 -8.17
CA CYS A 99 -12.28 -0.54 -8.75
C CYS A 99 -13.47 -0.53 -7.79
N PHE A 100 -13.72 -1.66 -7.10
CA PHE A 100 -14.86 -1.80 -6.22
C PHE A 100 -14.60 -1.14 -4.86
N TYR A 101 -13.54 -1.55 -4.15
CA TYR A 101 -13.27 -1.04 -2.82
C TYR A 101 -12.70 0.37 -2.86
N ASP A 102 -11.55 0.59 -3.48
CA ASP A 102 -10.89 1.90 -3.44
C ASP A 102 -11.69 2.94 -4.26
N GLY A 103 -12.23 2.56 -5.42
CA GLY A 103 -12.97 3.46 -6.31
C GLY A 103 -14.42 3.72 -5.92
N HIS A 104 -15.18 2.70 -5.48
CA HIS A 104 -16.62 2.84 -5.22
C HIS A 104 -16.96 2.90 -3.73
N VAL A 105 -16.29 2.10 -2.87
CA VAL A 105 -16.61 2.04 -1.43
C VAL A 105 -15.85 3.11 -0.66
N ALA A 106 -14.53 3.10 -0.68
CA ALA A 106 -13.67 3.98 0.13
C ALA A 106 -13.85 5.46 -0.24
N CYS A 107 -13.95 5.77 -1.53
CA CYS A 107 -14.17 7.12 -2.03
C CYS A 107 -15.66 7.54 -2.11
N SER A 108 -16.59 6.76 -1.56
CA SER A 108 -18.00 7.20 -1.44
C SER A 108 -18.10 8.35 -0.43
N GLU A 109 -18.90 9.37 -0.72
CA GLU A 109 -19.08 10.54 0.16
C GLU A 109 -19.49 10.14 1.59
N GLU A 110 -20.38 9.16 1.73
CA GLU A 110 -20.81 8.65 3.03
C GLU A 110 -19.66 8.01 3.81
N ASN A 111 -18.78 7.28 3.13
CA ASN A 111 -17.64 6.64 3.78
C ASN A 111 -16.54 7.65 4.11
N VAL A 112 -16.24 8.59 3.22
CA VAL A 112 -15.27 9.65 3.48
C VAL A 112 -15.69 10.50 4.68
N THR A 113 -16.96 10.89 4.76
CA THR A 113 -17.48 11.66 5.91
C THR A 113 -17.46 10.84 7.20
N ARG A 114 -17.79 9.55 7.13
CA ARG A 114 -17.73 8.63 8.28
C ARG A 114 -16.29 8.39 8.75
N GLU A 115 -15.34 8.22 7.85
CA GLU A 115 -13.93 8.04 8.18
C GLU A 115 -13.35 9.33 8.75
N ALA A 116 -13.61 10.49 8.14
CA ALA A 116 -13.22 11.78 8.68
C ALA A 116 -13.76 12.02 10.10
N LYS A 117 -14.99 11.61 10.38
CA LYS A 117 -15.56 11.67 11.74
C LYS A 117 -14.83 10.74 12.71
N ARG A 118 -14.58 9.48 12.31
CA ARG A 118 -13.84 8.51 13.12
C ARG A 118 -12.41 8.95 13.41
N GLU A 119 -11.76 9.59 12.44
CA GLU A 119 -10.43 10.17 12.61
C GLU A 119 -10.42 11.30 13.61
N ARG A 120 -11.38 12.24 13.49
CA ARG A 120 -11.56 13.31 14.47
C ARG A 120 -11.75 12.74 15.86
N ASP A 121 -12.61 11.74 16.02
CA ASP A 121 -12.85 11.09 17.32
C ASP A 121 -11.57 10.46 17.89
N ARG A 122 -10.78 9.75 17.05
CA ARG A 122 -9.49 9.18 17.47
C ARG A 122 -8.46 10.23 17.85
N ALA A 123 -8.38 11.31 17.09
CA ALA A 123 -7.47 12.42 17.35
C ALA A 123 -7.84 13.20 18.61
N VAL A 124 -9.13 13.34 18.93
CA VAL A 124 -9.58 13.88 20.22
C VAL A 124 -9.08 13.01 21.37
N ILE A 125 -9.16 11.68 21.24
CA ILE A 125 -8.72 10.75 22.28
C ILE A 125 -7.20 10.85 22.47
N SER A 126 -6.42 10.82 21.40
CA SER A 126 -4.96 10.94 21.50
C SER A 126 -4.51 12.31 22.00
N TRP A 127 -5.22 13.38 21.63
CA TRP A 127 -4.97 14.72 22.18
C TRP A 127 -5.22 14.77 23.69
N LYS A 128 -6.33 14.19 24.16
CA LYS A 128 -6.62 14.11 25.61
C LYS A 128 -5.53 13.33 26.35
N GLN A 129 -5.06 12.22 25.79
CA GLN A 129 -3.95 11.44 26.35
C GLN A 129 -2.64 12.24 26.37
N HIS A 130 -2.35 13.00 25.31
CA HIS A 130 -1.17 13.87 25.24
C HIS A 130 -1.22 14.98 26.30
N MET A 131 -2.37 15.65 26.45
CA MET A 131 -2.58 16.68 27.47
C MET A 131 -2.49 16.11 28.90
N GLN A 132 -2.95 14.88 29.12
CA GLN A 132 -2.79 14.21 30.42
C GLN A 132 -1.32 13.95 30.74
N LYS A 133 -0.56 13.41 29.77
CA LYS A 133 0.89 13.20 29.93
C LYS A 133 1.64 14.50 30.19
N GLN A 134 1.32 15.57 29.47
CA GLN A 134 1.94 16.87 29.71
C GLN A 134 1.67 17.39 31.13
N LYS A 135 0.45 17.23 31.65
CA LYS A 135 0.13 17.60 33.04
C LYS A 135 0.89 16.75 34.05
N GLU A 136 0.99 15.44 33.83
CA GLU A 136 1.79 14.55 34.69
C GLU A 136 3.28 14.91 34.66
N GLU A 137 3.82 15.27 33.50
CA GLU A 137 5.20 15.76 33.33
C GLU A 137 5.42 17.11 34.02
N GLU A 138 4.46 18.04 33.93
CA GLU A 138 4.51 19.32 34.65
C GLU A 138 4.43 19.13 36.17
N GLU A 139 3.56 18.24 36.64
CA GLU A 139 3.42 17.93 38.07
C GLU A 139 4.68 17.24 38.63
N THR A 140 5.26 16.30 37.88
CA THR A 140 6.53 15.66 38.24
C THR A 140 7.69 16.65 38.19
N ALA A 141 7.74 17.55 37.20
CA ALA A 141 8.72 18.63 37.14
C ALA A 141 8.55 19.65 38.28
N ARG A 142 7.31 19.97 38.68
CA ARG A 142 7.01 20.85 39.82
C ARG A 142 7.40 20.20 41.15
N LYS A 143 7.10 18.92 41.35
CA LYS A 143 7.58 18.13 42.50
C LYS A 143 9.11 18.08 42.54
N ARG A 144 9.76 17.89 41.39
CA ARG A 144 11.23 17.87 41.27
C ARG A 144 11.85 19.25 41.56
N ARG A 145 11.26 20.35 41.10
CA ARG A 145 11.64 21.73 41.44
C ARG A 145 11.44 22.05 42.92
N SER A 146 10.35 21.57 43.51
CA SER A 146 10.09 21.70 44.95
C SER A 146 11.09 20.93 45.81
N TRP A 147 11.66 19.85 45.30
CA TRP A 147 12.69 19.05 45.98
C TRP A 147 14.10 19.62 45.80
N TRP A 148 14.35 20.35 44.70
CA TRP A 148 15.63 20.99 44.36
C TRP A 148 15.56 22.51 44.50
N SER A 149 15.07 23.02 45.62
CA SER A 149 15.13 24.46 45.95
C SER A 149 16.57 24.88 46.30
N PHE A 150 17.47 24.81 45.32
CA PHE A 150 18.71 25.58 45.26
C PHE A 150 18.66 26.48 44.02
N PRO A 151 19.23 27.69 44.05
CA PRO A 151 19.08 28.66 42.97
C PRO A 151 20.07 28.30 41.86
N ILE A 152 19.72 27.33 41.01
CA ILE A 152 20.42 27.13 39.75
C ILE A 152 19.52 27.65 38.63
N PHE A 153 19.95 28.79 38.11
CA PHE A 153 19.39 29.50 36.97
C PHE A 153 19.64 28.69 35.69
N SER A 154 19.03 27.52 35.53
CA SER A 154 18.96 26.84 34.24
C SER A 154 17.69 27.29 33.54
N LYS A 155 17.88 28.18 32.57
CA LYS A 155 16.87 28.56 31.58
C LYS A 155 16.54 27.30 30.77
N ALA A 156 15.58 26.52 31.24
CA ALA A 156 15.04 25.41 30.46
C ALA A 156 14.48 26.01 29.15
N PRO A 157 14.79 25.44 27.98
CA PRO A 157 14.13 25.86 26.76
C PRO A 157 12.65 25.54 26.96
N ALA A 158 11.83 26.57 27.13
CA ALA A 158 10.41 26.46 26.92
C ALA A 158 10.27 26.01 25.47
N SER A 159 10.00 24.72 25.26
CA SER A 159 9.50 24.25 23.98
C SER A 159 8.14 24.91 23.81
N ASP A 160 8.17 26.10 23.21
CA ASP A 160 7.02 26.88 22.82
C ASP A 160 6.38 26.15 21.63
N CYS A 161 5.76 25.02 21.92
CA CYS A 161 4.95 24.28 20.98
C CYS A 161 3.61 24.11 21.64
N ARG A 162 2.90 25.24 21.76
CA ARG A 162 1.46 25.27 22.00
C ARG A 162 0.80 24.76 20.72
N THR A 163 0.95 23.46 20.47
CA THR A 163 0.33 22.77 19.34
C THR A 163 -1.16 23.06 19.43
N SER A 164 -1.70 23.75 18.45
CA SER A 164 -3.15 23.93 18.37
C SER A 164 -3.79 22.57 18.16
N TYR A 165 -4.97 22.34 18.72
CA TYR A 165 -5.73 21.11 18.52
C TYR A 165 -5.95 20.82 17.02
N GLU A 166 -6.12 21.87 16.21
CA GLU A 166 -6.24 21.77 14.75
C GLU A 166 -4.94 21.34 14.07
N GLU A 167 -3.80 21.79 14.57
CA GLU A 167 -2.47 21.39 14.06
C GLU A 167 -2.13 19.94 14.41
N PHE A 168 -2.59 19.46 15.58
CA PHE A 168 -2.47 18.05 15.97
C PHE A 168 -3.37 17.12 15.15
N LEU A 169 -4.55 17.60 14.75
CA LEU A 169 -5.47 16.91 13.84
C LEU A 169 -4.86 16.77 12.44
N ASP A 170 -4.31 17.85 11.90
CA ASP A 170 -3.77 17.87 10.53
C ASP A 170 -2.52 16.97 10.39
N ARG A 171 -1.70 16.87 11.44
CA ARG A 171 -0.49 16.05 11.41
C ARG A 171 -0.73 14.54 11.48
N ASN A 172 -1.89 14.10 11.99
CA ASN A 172 -2.18 12.69 12.30
C ASN A 172 -3.42 12.11 11.61
N GLY A 173 -4.17 12.91 10.85
CA GLY A 173 -5.38 12.47 10.13
C GLY A 173 -5.07 11.59 8.91
N VAL A 174 -6.02 10.72 8.55
CA VAL A 174 -5.95 9.88 7.35
C VAL A 174 -6.44 10.65 6.13
N VAL A 175 -7.39 11.58 6.28
CA VAL A 175 -7.81 12.53 5.22
C VAL A 175 -6.90 13.78 5.19
N SER A 176 -6.27 14.14 6.30
CA SER A 176 -5.46 15.36 6.39
C SER A 176 -4.18 15.31 5.57
N VAL A 177 -3.58 14.13 5.33
CA VAL A 177 -2.38 13.98 4.47
C VAL A 177 -2.68 14.38 3.02
N GLY A 178 -3.90 14.14 2.55
CA GLY A 178 -4.36 14.57 1.23
C GLY A 178 -4.66 16.06 1.19
N ARG A 179 -5.18 16.63 2.28
CA ARG A 179 -5.61 18.03 2.34
C ARG A 179 -4.42 19.00 2.44
N GLN A 180 -3.79 19.29 1.30
CA GLN A 180 -2.58 20.13 1.22
C GLN A 180 -2.88 21.60 0.95
N ALA A 181 -3.93 21.90 0.18
CA ALA A 181 -4.40 23.26 -0.07
C ALA A 181 -5.75 23.50 0.63
N VAL A 182 -5.85 24.57 1.43
CA VAL A 182 -7.11 24.95 2.11
C VAL A 182 -8.09 25.51 1.08
N GLU A 183 -7.63 26.41 0.22
CA GLU A 183 -8.36 26.98 -0.90
C GLU A 183 -8.09 26.18 -2.18
N VAL A 184 -9.10 26.01 -3.01
CA VAL A 184 -8.97 25.37 -4.32
C VAL A 184 -8.65 26.44 -5.35
N GLU A 185 -7.59 26.25 -6.13
CA GLU A 185 -7.21 27.22 -7.15
C GLU A 185 -8.22 27.28 -8.30
N ASP A 186 -8.72 26.12 -8.75
CA ASP A 186 -9.73 26.04 -9.80
C ASP A 186 -10.91 25.13 -9.41
N PRO A 187 -12.06 25.70 -8.96
CA PRO A 187 -13.21 24.92 -8.52
C PRO A 187 -13.89 24.18 -9.68
N SER A 188 -13.64 24.57 -10.93
CA SER A 188 -14.16 23.87 -12.11
C SER A 188 -13.61 22.45 -12.24
N PHE A 189 -12.45 22.20 -11.63
CA PHE A 189 -11.80 20.90 -11.65
C PHE A 189 -12.63 19.84 -10.91
N TYR A 190 -13.28 20.21 -9.81
CA TYR A 190 -14.02 19.32 -8.90
C TYR A 190 -15.50 19.15 -9.26
N GLN A 191 -15.87 19.29 -10.54
CA GLN A 191 -17.27 19.16 -10.98
C GLN A 191 -17.80 17.71 -10.90
N LEU A 192 -16.92 16.72 -11.06
CA LEU A 192 -17.29 15.29 -11.11
C LEU A 192 -17.18 14.59 -9.76
N TYR A 193 -16.21 14.97 -8.93
CA TYR A 193 -15.95 14.40 -7.62
C TYR A 193 -15.65 15.52 -6.63
N SER A 194 -16.17 15.41 -5.41
CA SER A 194 -15.93 16.41 -4.38
C SER A 194 -14.48 16.39 -3.92
N LYS A 195 -13.96 17.56 -3.50
CA LYS A 195 -12.59 17.69 -2.98
C LYS A 195 -12.28 16.65 -1.89
N GLN A 196 -13.24 16.35 -1.02
CA GLN A 196 -13.07 15.37 0.05
C GLN A 196 -12.82 13.95 -0.47
N GLN A 197 -13.47 13.56 -1.57
CA GLN A 197 -13.25 12.26 -2.19
C GLN A 197 -11.87 12.18 -2.85
N VAL A 198 -11.43 13.28 -3.49
CA VAL A 198 -10.10 13.38 -4.09
C VAL A 198 -9.02 13.39 -3.00
N ASP A 199 -9.22 14.12 -1.90
CA ASP A 199 -8.32 14.14 -0.74
C ASP A 199 -8.17 12.74 -0.13
N ALA A 200 -9.25 11.97 -0.01
CA ALA A 200 -9.20 10.58 0.47
C ALA A 200 -8.43 9.65 -0.49
N LEU A 201 -8.58 9.85 -1.80
CA LEU A 201 -7.84 9.10 -2.81
C LEU A 201 -6.34 9.42 -2.77
N VAL A 202 -5.99 10.71 -2.73
CA VAL A 202 -4.60 11.19 -2.63
C VAL A 202 -3.98 10.73 -1.33
N SER A 203 -4.69 10.80 -0.21
CA SER A 203 -4.17 10.37 1.08
C SER A 203 -3.92 8.86 1.12
N ALA A 204 -4.80 8.05 0.53
CA ALA A 204 -4.57 6.62 0.37
C ALA A 204 -3.31 6.34 -0.47
N ALA A 205 -3.13 7.04 -1.59
CA ALA A 205 -1.95 6.91 -2.43
C ALA A 205 -0.66 7.34 -1.70
N MET A 206 -0.70 8.43 -0.93
CA MET A 206 0.43 8.91 -0.14
C MET A 206 0.82 7.94 0.97
N LYS A 207 -0.15 7.37 1.69
CA LYS A 207 0.13 6.37 2.73
C LYS A 207 0.80 5.14 2.19
N LEU A 208 0.34 4.69 1.03
CA LEU A 208 0.92 3.53 0.36
C LEU A 208 2.40 3.78 0.04
N ARG A 209 2.75 5.01 -0.37
CA ARG A 209 4.13 5.43 -0.63
C ARG A 209 4.97 5.62 0.63
N GLN A 210 4.38 6.13 1.70
CA GLN A 210 5.08 6.29 2.97
C GLN A 210 5.40 4.95 3.64
N SER A 211 4.71 3.88 3.25
CA SER A 211 5.01 2.54 3.77
C SER A 211 6.27 1.96 3.09
N PRO A 212 7.39 1.81 3.82
CA PRO A 212 8.65 1.39 3.23
C PRO A 212 8.61 -0.04 2.68
N ASP A 213 7.79 -0.90 3.27
CA ASP A 213 7.66 -2.30 2.88
C ASP A 213 6.95 -2.44 1.53
N GLU A 214 5.85 -1.71 1.31
CA GLU A 214 5.16 -1.74 0.01
C GLU A 214 5.99 -1.07 -1.08
N GLN A 215 6.69 0.03 -0.77
CA GLN A 215 7.54 0.67 -1.77
C GLN A 215 8.67 -0.25 -2.23
N ARG A 216 9.27 -1.02 -1.32
CA ARG A 216 10.28 -2.05 -1.65
C ARG A 216 9.67 -3.14 -2.52
N TRP A 217 8.53 -3.69 -2.10
CA TRP A 217 7.82 -4.72 -2.85
C TRP A 217 7.48 -4.27 -4.28
N LEU A 218 6.92 -3.07 -4.44
CA LEU A 218 6.58 -2.54 -5.77
C LEU A 218 7.82 -2.36 -6.65
N ARG A 219 8.93 -1.89 -6.09
CA ARG A 219 10.19 -1.72 -6.84
C ARG A 219 10.75 -3.07 -7.28
N THR A 220 10.73 -4.08 -6.42
CA THR A 220 11.34 -5.39 -6.70
C THR A 220 10.44 -6.23 -7.60
N ALA A 221 9.14 -6.27 -7.31
CA ALA A 221 8.14 -6.96 -8.11
C ALA A 221 8.03 -6.37 -9.53
N SER A 222 8.08 -5.04 -9.69
CA SER A 222 8.07 -4.42 -11.03
C SER A 222 9.32 -4.77 -11.84
N ARG A 223 10.51 -4.70 -11.25
CA ARG A 223 11.77 -5.08 -11.93
C ARG A 223 11.79 -6.56 -12.30
N LEU A 224 11.56 -7.44 -11.33
CA LEU A 224 11.57 -8.88 -11.58
C LEU A 224 10.42 -9.34 -12.49
N GLY A 225 9.26 -8.68 -12.39
CA GLY A 225 8.14 -8.86 -13.32
C GLY A 225 8.51 -8.48 -14.76
N SER A 226 9.14 -7.32 -14.95
CA SER A 226 9.59 -6.89 -16.29
C SER A 226 10.65 -7.83 -16.89
N TYR A 227 11.60 -8.30 -16.09
CA TYR A 227 12.58 -9.30 -16.53
C TYR A 227 11.93 -10.64 -16.85
N GLY A 228 10.93 -11.06 -16.06
CA GLY A 228 10.13 -12.24 -16.33
C GLY A 228 9.43 -12.16 -17.69
N ILE A 229 8.74 -11.04 -17.97
CA ILE A 229 8.03 -10.82 -19.24
C ILE A 229 9.03 -10.77 -20.42
N LEU A 230 10.11 -9.99 -20.30
CA LEU A 230 11.13 -9.90 -21.34
C LEU A 230 11.78 -11.26 -21.62
N GLY A 231 12.17 -11.99 -20.57
CA GLY A 231 12.72 -13.33 -20.70
C GLY A 231 11.72 -14.32 -21.33
N MET A 232 10.44 -14.20 -21.01
CA MET A 232 9.38 -15.03 -21.59
C MET A 232 9.24 -14.77 -23.08
N LEU A 233 9.22 -13.50 -23.49
CA LEU A 233 9.13 -13.11 -24.91
C LEU A 233 10.36 -13.57 -25.69
N LEU A 234 11.57 -13.39 -25.13
CA LEU A 234 12.82 -13.82 -25.76
C LEU A 234 12.92 -15.33 -25.93
N THR A 235 12.31 -16.10 -25.02
CA THR A 235 12.36 -17.57 -25.03
C THR A 235 11.08 -18.21 -25.54
N TRP A 236 10.09 -17.42 -25.98
CA TRP A 236 8.75 -17.86 -26.38
C TRP A 236 8.78 -19.00 -27.41
N ASN A 237 9.70 -18.90 -28.37
CA ASN A 237 9.82 -19.87 -29.46
C ASN A 237 10.65 -21.12 -29.10
N SER A 238 11.29 -21.14 -27.92
CA SER A 238 12.21 -22.22 -27.53
C SER A 238 11.50 -23.43 -26.92
N GLY A 239 10.30 -23.25 -26.35
CA GLY A 239 9.54 -24.31 -25.65
C GLY A 239 10.29 -25.01 -24.49
N GLY A 240 11.52 -24.57 -24.19
CA GLY A 240 12.49 -25.26 -23.36
C GLY A 240 12.43 -24.87 -21.89
N MET A 241 13.42 -25.31 -21.12
CA MET A 241 13.49 -25.06 -19.68
C MET A 241 13.53 -23.56 -19.33
N PHE A 242 14.23 -22.75 -20.12
CA PHE A 242 14.29 -21.29 -19.92
C PHE A 242 12.94 -20.61 -20.16
N PHE A 243 12.22 -21.01 -21.21
CA PHE A 243 10.85 -20.56 -21.43
C PHE A 243 9.93 -20.89 -20.25
N ARG A 244 10.05 -22.11 -19.70
CA ARG A 244 9.28 -22.51 -18.52
C ARG A 244 9.65 -21.67 -17.30
N LEU A 245 10.95 -21.39 -17.07
CA LEU A 245 11.41 -20.51 -15.99
C LEU A 245 10.83 -19.09 -16.08
N PHE A 246 10.71 -18.53 -17.28
CA PHE A 246 10.19 -17.17 -17.49
C PHE A 246 8.66 -17.08 -17.63
N MET A 247 7.99 -18.16 -18.05
CA MET A 247 6.51 -18.26 -18.08
C MET A 247 5.86 -18.04 -16.72
N GLY A 248 6.61 -18.24 -15.64
CA GLY A 248 6.20 -17.85 -14.30
C GLY A 248 6.60 -16.41 -14.01
N LEU A 249 5.71 -15.44 -14.29
CA LEU A 249 5.68 -14.20 -13.51
C LEU A 249 5.76 -14.53 -11.99
N GLY A 250 5.23 -15.68 -11.58
CA GLY A 250 5.34 -16.22 -10.22
C GLY A 250 6.75 -16.51 -9.69
N LEU A 251 7.76 -16.85 -10.51
CA LEU A 251 9.12 -17.06 -9.99
C LEU A 251 9.77 -15.71 -9.67
N GLY A 252 9.55 -14.70 -10.52
CA GLY A 252 9.94 -13.31 -10.27
C GLY A 252 9.21 -12.70 -9.07
N VAL A 253 7.92 -12.99 -8.89
CA VAL A 253 7.10 -12.53 -7.77
C VAL A 253 7.45 -13.23 -6.46
N VAL A 254 7.71 -14.55 -6.48
CA VAL A 254 8.13 -15.30 -5.28
C VAL A 254 9.56 -14.93 -4.89
N SER A 255 10.47 -14.79 -5.85
CA SER A 255 11.81 -14.27 -5.56
C SER A 255 11.75 -12.82 -5.07
N ALA A 256 10.96 -11.93 -5.70
CA ALA A 256 10.71 -10.58 -5.18
C ALA A 256 10.16 -10.60 -3.75
N GLY A 257 9.28 -11.57 -3.45
CA GLY A 257 8.61 -11.67 -2.14
C GLY A 257 9.56 -12.16 -1.07
N LEU A 258 10.44 -13.10 -1.43
CA LEU A 258 11.52 -13.58 -0.58
C LEU A 258 12.58 -12.48 -0.37
N ILE A 259 13.06 -11.83 -1.43
CA ILE A 259 14.10 -10.79 -1.34
C ILE A 259 13.57 -9.58 -0.55
N SER A 260 12.33 -9.15 -0.81
CA SER A 260 11.66 -8.09 -0.07
C SER A 260 11.43 -8.47 1.40
N GLY A 261 10.97 -9.69 1.68
CA GLY A 261 10.71 -10.17 3.03
C GLY A 261 11.96 -10.38 3.88
N VAL A 262 13.07 -10.80 3.27
CA VAL A 262 14.36 -10.99 3.94
C VAL A 262 15.17 -9.67 4.00
N LYS A 263 14.65 -8.57 3.44
CA LYS A 263 15.31 -7.26 3.36
C LYS A 263 16.68 -7.30 2.68
N TRP A 264 16.88 -8.21 1.73
CA TRP A 264 18.16 -8.36 1.04
C TRP A 264 18.43 -7.31 -0.05
N ASP A 265 17.46 -6.44 -0.33
CA ASP A 265 17.60 -5.30 -1.27
C ASP A 265 18.15 -4.01 -0.60
N SER A 266 18.86 -4.14 0.52
CA SER A 266 19.50 -3.00 1.23
C SER A 266 20.88 -2.67 0.70
#